data_AF-A0A2G8LA73-F1
#
_entry.id   AF-A0A2G8LA73-F1
#
_cell.length_a   1.000
_cell.length_b   1.000
_cell.length_c   1.000
_cell.angle_alpha   90.00
_cell.angle_beta   90.00
_cell.angle_gamma   90.00
#
_symmetry.space_group_name_H-M   'P 1'
#
loop_
_entity.id
_entity.type
_entity.pdbx_description
1 polymer ?
#
loop_
_entity_poly.entity_id
_entity_poly.type
_entity_poly.pdbx_seq_one_letter_code
_entity_poly.pdbx_strand_id
1 'polypeptide(L)'
;MVSAMTVGGDLDENGQPIKPAAIDCIMHFVAFFWKVLFSLIPPKKLYGGWPAFVISIIAIGVLILLVQELGYLLACVLYIEPAVAGITIVALGTSVPDTFASRTAAIQDQNADAAIGNITGSNSVNVFLGLGLPWVITVTVRSFTGGKLTLKTTNLDLAVVLFTTFGTVCIFLLILRRKVIGGELGGPKIPKIASGLFLVFLWLIYVLICSLRAYEII
;
A
#
# COMPACT_ATOMS: atom_id res chain seq x y z
N MET A 1 -11.37 -23.04 9.37
CA MET A 1 -12.00 -21.92 10.10
C MET A 1 -11.61 -21.96 11.56
N VAL A 2 -11.87 -23.05 12.27
CA VAL A 2 -11.60 -23.16 13.72
C VAL A 2 -10.12 -22.95 14.10
N SER A 3 -9.15 -23.50 13.35
CA SER A 3 -7.71 -23.26 13.62
C SER A 3 -7.25 -21.82 13.50
N ALA A 4 -7.98 -20.94 12.78
CA ALA A 4 -7.62 -19.53 12.68
C ALA A 4 -8.12 -18.73 13.90
N MET A 5 -9.07 -19.27 14.66
CA MET A 5 -9.72 -18.66 15.83
C MET A 5 -9.14 -19.14 17.16
N THR A 6 -8.14 -20.01 17.15
CA THR A 6 -7.41 -20.45 18.35
C THR A 6 -6.09 -19.67 18.50
N VAL A 7 -5.67 -19.43 19.74
CA VAL A 7 -4.31 -18.94 20.06
C VAL A 7 -3.43 -20.17 20.21
N GLY A 8 -2.63 -20.48 19.19
CA GLY A 8 -1.81 -21.69 19.14
C GLY A 8 -2.23 -22.61 17.99
N GLY A 9 -1.25 -22.94 17.16
CA GLY A 9 -1.44 -23.70 15.93
C GLY A 9 -0.16 -23.98 15.15
N ASP A 10 0.94 -23.29 15.48
CA ASP A 10 2.25 -23.59 14.90
C ASP A 10 2.93 -24.73 15.67
N LEU A 11 3.38 -25.72 14.92
CA LEU A 11 4.20 -26.82 15.39
C LEU A 11 5.68 -26.44 15.20
N ASP A 12 6.53 -26.78 16.16
CA ASP A 12 7.97 -26.69 15.96
C ASP A 12 8.45 -27.75 14.93
N GLU A 13 9.72 -27.69 14.51
CA GLU A 13 10.30 -28.67 13.57
C GLU A 13 10.18 -30.13 14.05
N ASN A 14 9.87 -30.34 15.34
CA ASN A 14 9.70 -31.64 15.99
C ASN A 14 8.22 -32.04 16.15
N GLY A 15 7.27 -31.26 15.63
CA GLY A 15 5.84 -31.55 15.69
C GLY A 15 5.17 -31.28 17.05
N GLN A 16 5.82 -30.54 17.95
CA GLN A 16 5.24 -30.11 19.22
C GLN A 16 4.57 -28.73 19.11
N PRO A 17 3.44 -28.51 19.79
CA PRO A 17 2.77 -27.22 19.79
C PRO A 17 3.65 -26.15 20.45
N ILE A 18 4.01 -25.12 19.69
CA ILE A 18 4.75 -23.97 20.20
C ILE A 18 3.84 -23.26 21.21
N LYS A 19 4.34 -23.04 22.43
CA LYS A 19 3.60 -22.25 23.43
C LYS A 19 3.50 -20.81 22.92
N PRO A 20 2.30 -20.23 22.81
CA PRO A 20 2.13 -18.89 22.26
C PRO A 20 2.82 -17.87 23.15
N ALA A 21 3.61 -16.98 22.54
CA ALA A 21 4.21 -15.86 23.25
C ALA A 21 3.14 -14.83 23.62
N ALA A 22 3.42 -13.97 24.62
CA ALA A 22 2.49 -12.91 25.02
C ALA A 22 2.09 -11.98 23.85
N ILE A 23 3.02 -11.78 22.90
CA ILE A 23 2.79 -11.00 21.68
C ILE A 23 1.76 -11.69 20.78
N ASP A 24 1.77 -13.03 20.67
CA ASP A 24 0.81 -13.79 19.85
C ASP A 24 -0.60 -13.69 20.42
N CYS A 25 -0.74 -13.71 21.75
CA CYS A 25 -2.01 -13.45 22.44
C CYS A 25 -2.55 -12.05 22.14
N ILE A 26 -1.70 -11.01 22.25
CA ILE A 26 -2.10 -9.63 21.99
C ILE A 26 -2.51 -9.47 20.52
N MET A 27 -1.71 -9.97 19.59
CA MET A 27 -2.01 -9.93 18.17
C MET A 27 -3.30 -10.68 17.84
N HIS A 28 -3.55 -11.81 18.50
CA HIS A 28 -4.80 -12.54 18.33
C HIS A 28 -6.01 -11.73 18.81
N PHE A 29 -5.91 -11.06 19.97
CA PHE A 29 -6.99 -10.23 20.49
C PHE A 29 -7.27 -9.02 19.58
N VAL A 30 -6.23 -8.31 19.15
CA VAL A 30 -6.35 -7.16 18.24
C VAL A 30 -6.92 -7.58 16.88
N ALA A 31 -6.48 -8.72 16.35
CA ALA A 31 -6.99 -9.26 15.09
C ALA A 31 -8.33 -9.97 15.21
N PHE A 32 -8.86 -10.19 16.43
CA PHE A 32 -10.07 -11.00 16.64
C PHE A 32 -11.27 -10.43 15.87
N PHE A 33 -11.47 -9.12 15.97
CA PHE A 33 -12.51 -8.41 15.22
C PHE A 33 -12.38 -8.67 13.71
N TRP A 34 -11.17 -8.54 13.16
CA TRP A 34 -10.91 -8.77 11.75
C TRP A 34 -11.09 -10.24 11.34
N LYS A 35 -10.71 -11.19 12.20
CA LYS A 35 -10.90 -12.63 11.96
C LYS A 35 -12.38 -12.99 11.89
N VAL A 36 -13.21 -12.41 12.75
CA VAL A 36 -14.66 -12.60 12.71
C VAL A 36 -15.24 -11.97 11.45
N LEU A 37 -14.86 -10.73 11.13
CA LEU A 37 -15.35 -10.04 9.93
C LEU A 37 -15.01 -10.82 8.64
N PHE A 38 -13.77 -11.28 8.50
CA PHE A 38 -13.32 -12.03 7.33
C PHE A 38 -13.73 -13.52 7.36
N SER A 39 -14.24 -14.04 8.48
CA SER A 39 -14.85 -15.37 8.51
C SER A 39 -16.15 -15.46 7.69
N LEU A 40 -16.75 -14.31 7.35
CA LEU A 40 -17.91 -14.25 6.46
C LEU A 40 -17.54 -14.57 4.99
N ILE A 41 -16.25 -14.53 4.64
CA ILE A 41 -15.76 -14.91 3.30
C ILE A 41 -15.80 -16.44 3.19
N PRO A 42 -16.44 -17.01 2.14
CA PRO A 42 -16.56 -18.45 2.01
C PRO A 42 -15.18 -19.12 1.84
N PRO A 43 -15.07 -20.39 2.23
CA PRO A 43 -13.80 -21.09 2.17
C PRO A 43 -13.33 -21.31 0.73
N LYS A 44 -12.02 -21.15 0.50
CA LYS A 44 -11.35 -21.35 -0.80
C LYS A 44 -11.57 -22.72 -1.47
N LYS A 45 -12.03 -23.74 -0.73
CA LYS A 45 -12.33 -25.08 -1.23
C LYS A 45 -13.70 -25.15 -1.95
N LEU A 46 -14.54 -24.14 -1.79
CA LEU A 46 -15.87 -24.09 -2.38
C LEU A 46 -15.80 -23.60 -3.83
N TYR A 47 -16.38 -24.35 -4.77
CA TYR A 47 -16.50 -24.00 -6.21
C TYR A 47 -15.21 -23.42 -6.83
N GLY A 48 -14.06 -24.07 -6.59
CA GLY A 48 -12.77 -23.65 -7.17
C GLY A 48 -12.23 -22.32 -6.64
N GLY A 49 -12.79 -21.78 -5.55
CA GLY A 49 -12.34 -20.55 -4.90
C GLY A 49 -12.94 -19.26 -5.47
N TRP A 50 -13.72 -19.33 -6.55
CA TRP A 50 -14.36 -18.16 -7.17
C TRP A 50 -15.25 -17.35 -6.22
N PRO A 51 -16.14 -17.97 -5.41
CA PRO A 51 -16.95 -17.23 -4.45
C PRO A 51 -16.09 -16.50 -3.41
N ALA A 52 -15.01 -17.14 -2.94
CA ALA A 52 -14.10 -16.55 -1.98
C ALA A 52 -13.40 -15.32 -2.57
N PHE A 53 -12.99 -15.39 -3.84
CA PHE A 53 -12.36 -14.29 -4.56
C PHE A 53 -13.30 -13.08 -4.75
N VAL A 54 -14.52 -13.31 -5.25
CA VAL A 54 -15.46 -12.20 -5.50
C VAL A 54 -15.90 -11.55 -4.19
N ILE A 55 -16.25 -12.34 -3.17
CA ILE A 55 -16.71 -11.80 -1.88
C ILE A 55 -15.59 -11.08 -1.15
N SER A 56 -14.34 -11.55 -1.25
CA SER A 56 -13.19 -10.83 -0.67
C SER A 56 -12.93 -9.49 -1.36
N ILE A 57 -13.04 -9.41 -2.69
CA ILE A 57 -12.94 -8.13 -3.40
C ILE A 57 -14.02 -7.14 -2.93
N ILE A 58 -15.27 -7.61 -2.79
CA ILE A 58 -16.37 -6.75 -2.31
C ILE A 58 -16.10 -6.30 -0.87
N ALA A 59 -15.69 -7.21 0.02
CA ALA A 59 -15.40 -6.89 1.42
C ALA A 59 -14.25 -5.88 1.54
N ILE A 60 -13.18 -6.03 0.76
CA ILE A 60 -12.07 -5.08 0.68
C ILE A 60 -12.57 -3.73 0.14
N GLY A 61 -13.41 -3.72 -0.88
CA GLY A 61 -14.01 -2.50 -1.43
C GLY A 61 -14.81 -1.72 -0.38
N VAL A 62 -15.68 -2.41 0.37
CA VAL A 62 -16.43 -1.79 1.48
C VAL A 62 -15.50 -1.26 2.57
N LEU A 63 -14.46 -2.00 2.92
CA LEU A 63 -13.48 -1.58 3.91
C LEU A 63 -12.73 -0.32 3.47
N ILE A 64 -12.32 -0.25 2.20
CA ILE A 64 -11.63 0.92 1.64
C ILE A 64 -12.55 2.15 1.69
N LEU A 65 -13.83 2.02 1.33
CA LEU A 65 -14.79 3.12 1.44
C LEU A 65 -14.89 3.65 2.87
N LEU A 66 -14.98 2.74 3.85
CA LEU A 66 -15.04 3.12 5.27
C LEU A 66 -13.75 3.81 5.73
N VAL A 67 -12.59 3.26 5.36
CA VAL A 67 -11.28 3.85 5.71
C VAL A 67 -11.10 5.23 5.08
N GLN A 68 -11.58 5.43 3.85
CA GLN A 68 -11.53 6.73 3.17
C GLN A 68 -12.37 7.79 3.89
N GLU A 69 -13.61 7.44 4.28
CA GLU A 69 -14.49 8.33 5.05
C GLU A 69 -13.89 8.69 6.41
N LEU A 70 -13.33 7.71 7.12
CA LEU A 70 -12.63 7.95 8.40
C LEU A 70 -11.39 8.84 8.22
N GLY A 71 -10.63 8.63 7.14
CA GLY A 71 -9.49 9.47 6.80
C GLY A 71 -9.88 10.92 6.55
N TYR A 72 -10.99 11.16 5.85
CA TYR A 72 -11.53 12.50 5.63
C TYR A 72 -12.00 13.16 6.93
N LEU A 73 -12.73 12.42 7.78
CA LEU A 73 -13.15 12.92 9.10
C LEU A 73 -11.95 13.28 9.98
N LEU A 74 -10.90 12.45 9.98
CA LEU A 74 -9.68 12.72 10.71
C LEU A 74 -8.98 13.99 10.19
N ALA A 75 -8.93 14.18 8.87
CA ALA A 75 -8.38 15.41 8.27
C ALA A 75 -9.12 16.66 8.75
N CYS A 76 -10.46 16.61 8.80
CA CYS A 76 -11.30 17.69 9.31
C CYS A 76 -11.01 17.99 10.80
N VAL A 77 -10.86 16.97 11.64
CA VAL A 77 -10.56 17.15 13.08
C VAL A 77 -9.15 17.70 13.32
N LEU A 78 -8.19 17.32 12.48
CA LEU A 78 -6.81 17.78 12.56
C LEU A 78 -6.57 19.14 11.88
N TYR A 79 -7.61 19.74 11.26
CA TYR A 79 -7.50 20.95 10.44
C TYR A 79 -6.46 20.84 9.32
N ILE A 80 -6.38 19.66 8.69
CA ILE A 80 -5.48 19.39 7.57
C ILE A 80 -6.28 19.37 6.27
N GLU A 81 -5.75 20.00 5.23
CA GLU A 81 -6.35 20.00 3.89
C GLU A 81 -6.59 18.55 3.41
N PRO A 82 -7.78 18.21 2.86
CA PRO A 82 -8.09 16.85 2.43
C PRO A 82 -7.08 16.27 1.43
N ALA A 83 -6.52 17.11 0.55
CA ALA A 83 -5.46 16.71 -0.37
C ALA A 83 -4.19 16.24 0.37
N VAL A 84 -3.80 16.93 1.44
CA VAL A 84 -2.64 16.60 2.27
C VAL A 84 -2.88 15.31 3.06
N ALA A 85 -4.07 15.15 3.65
CA ALA A 85 -4.45 13.92 4.35
C ALA A 85 -4.49 12.71 3.40
N GLY A 86 -4.92 12.92 2.15
CA GLY A 86 -4.92 11.91 1.09
C GLY A 86 -3.51 11.40 0.76
N ILE A 87 -2.56 12.31 0.48
CA ILE A 87 -1.17 11.94 0.12
C ILE A 87 -0.33 11.45 1.31
N THR A 88 -0.80 11.65 2.54
CA THR A 88 -0.10 11.23 3.77
C THR A 88 -0.78 10.04 4.42
N ILE A 89 -1.84 10.26 5.18
CA ILE A 89 -2.48 9.27 6.06
C ILE A 89 -3.08 8.14 5.22
N VAL A 90 -3.87 8.48 4.20
CA VAL A 90 -4.59 7.48 3.40
C VAL A 90 -3.60 6.71 2.52
N ALA A 91 -2.73 7.40 1.80
CA ALA A 91 -1.73 6.77 0.92
C ALA A 91 -0.73 5.88 1.70
N LEU A 92 -0.29 6.31 2.88
CA LEU A 92 0.58 5.50 3.74
C LEU A 92 -0.17 4.28 4.27
N GLY A 93 -1.42 4.45 4.72
CA GLY A 93 -2.25 3.37 5.25
C GLY A 93 -2.45 2.22 4.26
N THR A 94 -2.63 2.52 2.98
CA THR A 94 -2.78 1.48 1.93
C THR A 94 -1.44 0.87 1.50
N SER A 95 -0.37 1.66 1.47
CA SER A 95 0.94 1.21 0.95
C SER A 95 1.80 0.45 1.97
N VAL A 96 1.58 0.65 3.28
CA VAL A 96 2.34 -0.02 4.33
C VAL A 96 2.16 -1.55 4.31
N PRO A 97 0.92 -2.11 4.24
CA PRO A 97 0.72 -3.55 4.08
C PRO A 97 1.44 -4.12 2.85
N ASP A 98 1.33 -3.45 1.70
CA ASP A 98 2.01 -3.85 0.46
C ASP A 98 3.54 -3.82 0.61
N THR A 99 4.06 -2.85 1.35
CA THR A 99 5.49 -2.75 1.66
C THR A 99 5.95 -3.93 2.52
N PHE A 100 5.17 -4.33 3.53
CA PHE A 100 5.49 -5.49 4.36
C PHE A 100 5.40 -6.81 3.58
N ALA A 101 4.41 -6.96 2.72
CA ALA A 101 4.28 -8.12 1.83
C ALA A 101 5.49 -8.20 0.88
N SER A 102 5.85 -7.10 0.24
CA SER A 102 7.01 -7.02 -0.67
C SER A 102 8.33 -7.27 0.06
N ARG A 103 8.50 -6.74 1.27
CA ARG A 103 9.68 -6.99 2.11
C ARG A 103 9.80 -8.47 2.46
N THR A 104 8.69 -9.10 2.84
CA THR A 104 8.67 -10.52 3.20
C THR A 104 9.01 -11.39 2.00
N ALA A 105 8.40 -11.10 0.84
CA ALA A 105 8.73 -11.74 -0.42
C ALA A 105 10.22 -11.56 -0.79
N ALA A 106 10.79 -10.37 -0.62
CA ALA A 106 12.20 -10.11 -0.93
C ALA A 106 13.19 -10.81 0.01
N ILE A 107 12.76 -11.21 1.21
CA ILE A 107 13.60 -11.96 2.16
C ILE A 107 13.49 -13.47 1.91
N GLN A 108 12.31 -13.94 1.52
CA GLN A 108 12.03 -15.36 1.31
C GLN A 108 12.45 -15.85 -0.09
N ASP A 109 12.39 -14.98 -1.09
CA ASP A 109 12.76 -15.28 -2.47
C ASP A 109 14.24 -14.89 -2.72
N GLN A 110 15.02 -15.82 -3.29
CA GLN A 110 16.43 -15.61 -3.61
C GLN A 110 16.65 -14.50 -4.64
N ASN A 111 15.72 -14.34 -5.58
CA ASN A 111 15.80 -13.34 -6.65
C ASN A 111 14.95 -12.10 -6.38
N ALA A 112 14.11 -12.13 -5.34
CA ALA A 112 13.12 -11.09 -5.04
C ALA A 112 12.14 -10.78 -6.19
N ASP A 113 11.96 -11.71 -7.14
CA ASP A 113 11.08 -11.54 -8.30
C ASP A 113 9.62 -11.34 -7.84
N ALA A 114 9.21 -12.08 -6.82
CA ALA A 114 7.88 -11.93 -6.21
C ALA A 114 7.67 -10.53 -5.60
N ALA A 115 8.71 -9.93 -5.02
CA ALA A 115 8.64 -8.58 -4.46
C ALA A 115 8.52 -7.52 -5.55
N ILE A 116 9.28 -7.65 -6.64
CA ILE A 116 9.20 -6.75 -7.80
C ILE A 116 7.83 -6.85 -8.47
N GLY A 117 7.31 -8.07 -8.65
CA GLY A 117 5.97 -8.31 -9.17
C GLY A 117 4.89 -7.64 -8.33
N ASN A 118 4.97 -7.76 -7.00
CA ASN A 118 4.01 -7.13 -6.09
C ASN A 118 4.06 -5.60 -6.16
N ILE A 119 5.25 -4.99 -6.03
CA ILE A 119 5.43 -3.53 -6.06
C ILE A 119 5.00 -2.95 -7.40
N THR A 120 5.37 -3.59 -8.51
CA THR A 120 5.04 -3.10 -9.85
C THR A 120 3.56 -3.29 -10.16
N GLY A 121 3.01 -4.44 -9.79
CA GLY A 121 1.60 -4.78 -10.01
C GLY A 121 0.65 -3.87 -9.23
N SER A 122 0.89 -3.67 -7.92
CA SER A 122 0.02 -2.84 -7.08
C SER A 122 0.01 -1.38 -7.53
N ASN A 123 1.18 -0.81 -7.83
CA ASN A 123 1.27 0.56 -8.35
C ASN A 123 0.61 0.72 -9.74
N SER A 124 0.76 -0.29 -10.61
CA SER A 124 0.11 -0.28 -11.92
C SER A 124 -1.42 -0.30 -11.77
N VAL A 125 -1.95 -1.14 -10.88
CA VAL A 125 -3.39 -1.17 -10.58
C VAL A 125 -3.87 0.17 -10.01
N ASN A 126 -3.12 0.79 -9.11
CA ASN A 126 -3.49 2.10 -8.54
C ASN A 126 -3.57 3.20 -9.60
N VAL A 127 -2.62 3.24 -10.54
CA VAL A 127 -2.63 4.26 -11.61
C VAL A 127 -3.68 3.95 -12.67
N PHE A 128 -3.69 2.74 -13.23
CA PHE A 128 -4.56 2.42 -14.36
C PHE A 128 -6.01 2.17 -13.93
N LEU A 129 -6.24 1.37 -12.88
CA LEU A 129 -7.58 1.06 -12.41
C LEU A 129 -8.07 2.07 -11.37
N GLY A 130 -7.19 2.60 -10.52
CA GLY A 130 -7.56 3.58 -9.50
C GLY A 130 -7.82 4.98 -10.06
N LEU A 131 -6.96 5.49 -10.95
CA LEU A 131 -7.13 6.83 -11.55
C LEU A 131 -7.70 6.76 -12.98
N GLY A 132 -7.19 5.86 -13.81
CA GLY A 132 -7.57 5.77 -15.22
C GLY A 132 -9.02 5.36 -15.45
N LEU A 133 -9.49 4.32 -14.75
CA LEU A 133 -10.84 3.79 -14.95
C LEU A 133 -11.95 4.80 -14.56
N PRO A 134 -11.93 5.47 -13.37
CA PRO A 134 -12.92 6.49 -13.04
C PRO A 134 -12.92 7.67 -14.01
N TRP A 135 -11.73 8.06 -14.51
CA TRP A 135 -11.61 9.11 -15.51
C TRP A 135 -12.28 8.72 -16.83
N VAL A 136 -12.00 7.51 -17.35
CA VAL A 136 -12.63 7.00 -18.58
C VAL A 136 -14.15 6.92 -18.43
N ILE A 137 -14.65 6.42 -17.31
CA ILE A 137 -16.10 6.36 -17.03
C ILE A 137 -16.70 7.77 -17.05
N THR A 138 -16.08 8.72 -16.34
CA THR A 138 -16.56 10.10 -16.25
C THR A 138 -16.60 10.79 -17.61
N VAL A 139 -15.53 10.67 -18.40
CA VAL A 139 -15.44 11.24 -19.75
C VAL A 139 -16.48 10.60 -20.68
N THR A 140 -16.65 9.28 -20.61
CA THR A 140 -17.60 8.56 -21.45
C THR A 140 -19.03 9.02 -21.17
N VAL A 141 -19.46 9.01 -19.91
CA VAL A 141 -20.80 9.49 -19.50
C VAL A 141 -21.02 10.94 -19.92
N ARG A 142 -20.02 11.80 -19.73
CA ARG A 142 -20.13 13.22 -20.08
C ARG A 142 -20.20 13.45 -21.59
N SER A 143 -19.50 12.63 -22.38
CA SER A 143 -19.55 12.66 -23.84
C SER A 143 -20.96 12.33 -24.36
N PHE A 144 -21.64 11.36 -23.73
CA PHE A 144 -23.05 11.07 -24.05
C PHE A 144 -24.02 12.17 -23.61
N THR A 145 -23.70 12.90 -22.54
CA THR A 145 -24.57 13.97 -21.99
C THR A 145 -24.29 15.36 -22.60
N GLY A 146 -23.34 15.47 -23.54
CA GLY A 146 -23.00 16.72 -24.24
C GLY A 146 -22.26 17.77 -23.39
N GLY A 147 -21.70 17.38 -22.24
CA GLY A 147 -21.01 18.32 -21.34
C GLY A 147 -19.51 18.44 -21.62
N LYS A 148 -18.93 19.63 -21.46
CA LYS A 148 -17.46 19.79 -21.39
C LYS A 148 -16.97 19.44 -19.98
N LEU A 149 -15.89 18.66 -19.89
CA LEU A 149 -15.22 18.35 -18.63
C LEU A 149 -14.10 19.36 -18.41
N THR A 150 -14.25 20.25 -17.43
CA THR A 150 -13.17 21.14 -16.97
C THR A 150 -12.73 20.65 -15.60
N LEU A 151 -11.52 20.11 -15.52
CA LEU A 151 -10.92 19.69 -14.26
C LEU A 151 -9.93 20.77 -13.82
N LYS A 152 -10.07 21.27 -12.59
CA LYS A 152 -9.11 22.20 -12.01
C LYS A 152 -7.91 21.40 -11.50
N THR A 153 -6.83 21.38 -12.27
CA THR A 153 -5.56 20.74 -11.87
C THR A 153 -4.69 21.74 -11.11
N THR A 154 -5.04 22.04 -9.86
CA THR A 154 -4.30 23.05 -9.08
C THR A 154 -2.94 22.55 -8.59
N ASN A 155 -2.77 21.23 -8.36
CA ASN A 155 -1.61 20.68 -7.65
C ASN A 155 -0.94 19.45 -8.31
N LEU A 156 -1.49 18.95 -9.41
CA LEU A 156 -1.07 17.66 -9.99
C LEU A 156 0.26 17.76 -10.76
N ASP A 157 0.49 18.89 -11.42
CA ASP A 157 1.67 19.16 -12.24
C ASP A 157 2.96 19.07 -11.42
N LEU A 158 3.02 19.77 -10.29
CA LEU A 158 4.16 19.76 -9.39
C LEU A 158 4.38 18.36 -8.78
N ALA A 159 3.31 17.70 -8.34
CA ALA A 159 3.41 16.37 -7.74
C ALA A 159 3.99 15.34 -8.73
N VAL A 160 3.55 15.37 -10.00
CA VAL A 160 4.07 14.49 -11.05
C VAL A 160 5.54 14.76 -11.32
N VAL A 161 5.94 16.03 -11.47
CA VAL A 161 7.34 16.40 -11.72
C VAL A 161 8.25 15.95 -10.57
N LEU A 162 7.85 16.19 -9.32
CA LEU A 162 8.61 15.75 -8.15
C LEU A 162 8.71 14.22 -8.09
N PHE A 163 7.60 13.52 -8.28
CA PHE A 163 7.56 12.06 -8.25
C PHE A 163 8.47 11.45 -9.32
N THR A 164 8.41 11.94 -10.56
CA THR A 164 9.27 11.45 -11.65
C THR A 164 10.75 11.76 -11.39
N THR A 165 11.05 12.95 -10.88
CA THR A 165 12.43 13.36 -10.56
C THR A 165 13.01 12.48 -9.44
N PHE A 166 12.31 12.34 -8.32
CA PHE A 166 12.76 11.50 -7.21
C PHE A 166 12.77 10.01 -7.57
N GLY A 167 11.84 9.56 -8.40
CA GLY A 167 11.85 8.21 -8.96
C GLY A 167 13.11 7.94 -9.78
N THR A 168 13.54 8.89 -10.59
CA THR A 168 14.77 8.77 -11.39
C THR A 168 16.01 8.76 -10.50
N VAL A 169 16.05 9.60 -9.45
CA VAL A 169 17.12 9.58 -8.45
C VAL A 169 17.17 8.23 -7.71
N CYS A 170 16.01 7.68 -7.35
CA CYS A 170 15.90 6.36 -6.72
C CYS A 170 16.47 5.26 -7.62
N ILE A 171 16.04 5.20 -8.89
CA ILE A 171 16.52 4.22 -9.85
C ILE A 171 18.04 4.36 -10.06
N PHE A 172 18.53 5.59 -10.22
CA PHE A 172 19.96 5.86 -10.38
C PHE A 172 20.75 5.37 -9.16
N LEU A 173 20.26 5.63 -7.94
CA LEU A 173 20.87 5.16 -6.70
C LEU A 173 20.91 3.63 -6.62
N LEU A 174 19.83 2.94 -7.02
CA LEU A 174 19.79 1.46 -7.05
C LEU A 174 20.78 0.89 -8.07
N ILE A 175 20.87 1.49 -9.26
CA ILE A 175 21.84 1.10 -10.30
C ILE A 175 23.28 1.32 -9.80
N LEU A 176 23.55 2.46 -9.14
CA LEU A 176 24.86 2.75 -8.56
C LEU A 176 25.22 1.73 -7.49
N ARG A 177 24.27 1.39 -6.60
CA ARG A 177 24.44 0.38 -5.56
C ARG A 177 24.73 -1.00 -6.15
N ARG A 178 24.05 -1.37 -7.24
CA ARG A 178 24.33 -2.60 -7.99
C ARG A 178 25.76 -2.63 -8.50
N LYS A 179 26.25 -1.54 -9.10
CA LYS A 179 27.59 -1.47 -9.69
C LYS A 179 28.73 -1.40 -8.66
N VAL A 180 28.55 -0.67 -7.56
CA VAL A 180 29.62 -0.44 -6.57
C VAL A 180 29.65 -1.52 -5.50
N ILE A 181 28.49 -1.99 -5.03
CA ILE A 181 28.36 -2.91 -3.89
C ILE A 181 28.00 -4.33 -4.34
N GLY A 182 27.48 -4.50 -5.56
CA GLY A 182 27.04 -5.80 -6.08
C GLY A 182 25.65 -6.22 -5.63
N GLY A 183 24.86 -5.34 -5.00
CA GLY A 183 23.51 -5.65 -4.53
C GLY A 183 22.56 -4.45 -4.54
N GLU A 184 21.36 -4.63 -5.08
CA GLU A 184 20.33 -3.58 -5.18
C GLU A 184 19.54 -3.41 -3.89
N LEU A 185 19.13 -4.52 -3.26
CA LEU A 185 18.36 -4.56 -2.01
C LEU A 185 19.22 -5.06 -0.82
N GLY A 186 20.23 -5.89 -1.11
CA GLY A 186 21.14 -6.54 -0.15
C GLY A 186 22.53 -5.91 -0.03
N GLY A 187 23.46 -6.61 0.60
CA GLY A 187 24.83 -6.12 0.85
C GLY A 187 25.05 -5.64 2.29
N PRO A 188 26.15 -4.91 2.55
CA PRO A 188 26.57 -4.55 3.91
C PRO A 188 25.51 -3.71 4.64
N LYS A 189 25.39 -3.90 5.96
CA LYS A 189 24.31 -3.29 6.78
C LYS A 189 24.29 -1.77 6.70
N ILE A 190 25.46 -1.13 6.76
CA ILE A 190 25.61 0.33 6.77
C ILE A 190 25.08 0.97 5.46
N PRO A 191 25.60 0.63 4.26
CA PRO A 191 25.12 1.23 3.01
C PRO A 191 23.65 0.89 2.73
N LYS A 192 23.19 -0.30 3.13
CA LYS A 192 21.77 -0.67 3.04
C LYS A 192 20.89 0.30 3.83
N ILE A 193 21.20 0.53 5.10
CA ILE A 193 20.43 1.44 5.95
C ILE A 193 20.55 2.88 5.45
N ALA A 194 21.75 3.33 5.06
CA ALA A 194 21.97 4.66 4.53
C ALA A 194 21.13 4.94 3.27
N SER A 195 21.12 4.00 2.31
CA SER A 195 20.27 4.12 1.11
C SER A 195 18.78 4.15 1.45
N GLY A 196 18.34 3.33 2.40
CA GLY A 196 16.94 3.32 2.85
C GLY A 196 16.53 4.63 3.50
N LEU A 197 17.36 5.18 4.40
CA LEU A 197 17.12 6.47 5.05
C LEU A 197 17.07 7.61 4.03
N PHE A 198 17.95 7.59 3.04
CA PHE A 198 17.93 8.58 1.96
C PHE A 198 16.63 8.51 1.13
N LEU A 199 16.13 7.32 0.80
CA LEU A 199 14.86 7.16 0.08
C LEU A 199 13.66 7.62 0.91
N VAL A 200 13.64 7.32 2.22
CA VAL A 200 12.62 7.84 3.14
C VAL A 200 12.69 9.36 3.22
N PHE A 201 13.89 9.94 3.24
CA PHE A 201 14.08 11.38 3.23
C PHE A 201 13.54 12.03 1.95
N LEU A 202 13.79 11.46 0.76
CA LEU A 202 13.20 11.94 -0.48
C LEU A 202 11.66 11.90 -0.45
N TRP A 203 11.08 10.83 0.13
CA TRP A 203 9.64 10.74 0.31
C TRP A 203 9.09 11.82 1.26
N LEU A 204 9.79 12.11 2.37
CA LEU A 204 9.41 13.20 3.28
C LEU A 204 9.47 14.57 2.60
N ILE A 205 10.48 14.82 1.76
CA ILE A 205 10.56 16.03 0.94
C ILE A 205 9.38 16.10 -0.02
N TYR A 206 9.04 15.01 -0.71
CA TYR A 206 7.89 14.97 -1.61
C TYR A 206 6.60 15.36 -0.89
N VAL A 207 6.34 14.73 0.26
CA VAL A 207 5.16 15.05 1.09
C VAL A 207 5.18 16.51 1.52
N LEU A 208 6.32 17.02 1.99
CA LEU A 208 6.45 18.40 2.44
C LEU A 208 6.14 19.40 1.33
N ILE A 209 6.79 19.28 0.16
CA ILE A 209 6.60 20.22 -0.94
C ILE A 209 5.16 20.13 -1.49
N CYS A 210 4.62 18.93 -1.66
CA CYS A 210 3.22 18.76 -2.08
C CYS A 210 2.24 19.36 -1.05
N SER A 211 2.56 19.28 0.24
CA SER A 211 1.74 19.89 1.29
C SER A 211 1.82 21.42 1.27
N LEU A 212 3.02 21.99 1.15
CA LEU A 212 3.22 23.44 1.04
C LEU A 212 2.47 24.02 -0.17
N ARG A 213 2.50 23.30 -1.29
CA ARG A 213 1.74 23.67 -2.50
C ARG A 213 0.23 23.57 -2.28
N ALA A 214 -0.24 22.54 -1.59
CA ALA A 214 -1.66 22.38 -1.27
C ALA A 214 -2.22 23.51 -0.39
N TYR A 215 -1.38 24.10 0.47
CA TYR A 215 -1.71 25.30 1.26
C TYR A 215 -1.41 26.62 0.53
N GLU A 216 -1.07 26.58 -0.75
CA GLU A 216 -0.74 27.76 -1.57
C GLU A 216 0.40 28.64 -0.97
N ILE A 217 1.31 28.02 -0.20
CA ILE A 217 2.48 28.72 0.37
C ILE A 217 3.56 28.96 -0.70
N ILE A 218 3.63 28.05 -1.69
CA ILE A 218 4.58 28.07 -2.82
C ILE A 218 3.88 27.85 -4.16
#